data_AF-A0A3C0ZPT8-F1
#
_entry.id   AF-A0A3C0ZPT8-F1
#
_cell.length_a   1.000
_cell.length_b   1.000
_cell.length_c   1.000
_cell.angle_alpha   90.00
_cell.angle_beta   90.00
_cell.angle_gamma   90.00
#
_symmetry.space_group_name_H-M   'P 1'
#
loop_
_entity.id
_entity.type
_entity.pdbx_description
1 polymer ?
#
loop_
_entity_poly.entity_id
_entity_poly.type
_entity_poly.pdbx_seq_one_letter_code
_entity_poly.pdbx_strand_id
1 'polypeptide(L)'
;MTEYYLRVDEALRKFSTLKEGDGYKTDRGRIFILYGPPTKSDRIFQPGAPPTEVWSYEHLKRKFVFIDPNKSGTFILNQTENL
;
A
#
# COMPACT_ATOMS: atom_id res chain seq x y z
N MET A 1 20.74 6.08 5.12
CA MET A 1 19.90 7.31 5.17
C MET A 1 19.26 7.63 3.82
N THR A 2 20.00 7.60 2.70
CA THR A 2 19.47 7.94 1.36
C THR A 2 18.24 7.12 0.94
N GLU A 3 18.25 5.81 1.19
CA GLU A 3 17.14 4.93 0.77
C GLU A 3 15.81 5.27 1.47
N TYR A 4 15.83 5.61 2.76
CA TYR A 4 14.63 6.00 3.49
C TYR A 4 13.97 7.24 2.88
N TYR A 5 14.74 8.29 2.63
CA TYR A 5 14.22 9.52 2.02
C TYR A 5 13.75 9.31 0.57
N LEU A 6 14.43 8.46 -0.20
CA LEU A 6 13.97 8.06 -1.53
C LEU A 6 12.62 7.37 -1.47
N ARG A 7 12.41 6.44 -0.52
CA ARG A 7 11.12 5.77 -0.34
C ARG A 7 10.03 6.73 0.13
N VAL A 8 10.36 7.74 0.94
CA VAL A 8 9.42 8.80 1.34
C VAL A 8 8.96 9.62 0.13
N ASP A 9 9.89 10.04 -0.73
CA ASP A 9 9.58 10.78 -1.96
C ASP A 9 8.75 9.93 -2.95
N GLU A 10 9.11 8.65 -3.12
CA GLU A 10 8.30 7.72 -3.90
C GLU A 10 6.91 7.50 -3.31
N ALA A 11 6.80 7.39 -1.99
CA ALA A 11 5.52 7.22 -1.31
C ALA A 11 4.63 8.46 -1.48
N LEU A 12 5.23 9.66 -1.41
CA LEU A 12 4.55 10.92 -1.69
C LEU A 12 4.01 10.97 -3.13
N ARG A 13 4.73 10.44 -4.12
CA ARG A 13 4.24 10.43 -5.51
C ARG A 13 3.20 9.34 -5.78
N LYS A 14 3.40 8.14 -5.23
CA LYS A 14 2.61 6.94 -5.58
C LYS A 14 1.31 6.80 -4.78
N PHE A 15 1.29 7.27 -3.54
CA PHE A 15 0.17 6.99 -2.62
C PHE A 15 -0.59 8.23 -2.16
N SER A 16 -0.31 9.39 -2.74
CA SER A 16 -1.12 10.58 -2.51
C SER A 16 -2.51 10.40 -3.11
N THR A 17 -3.51 10.82 -2.35
CA THR A 17 -4.92 10.77 -2.73
C THR A 17 -5.54 12.16 -2.58
N LEU A 18 -6.77 12.32 -3.07
CA LEU A 18 -7.51 13.58 -2.89
C LEU A 18 -7.80 13.88 -1.40
N LYS A 19 -7.87 12.83 -0.56
CA LYS A 19 -8.13 12.94 0.88
C LYS A 19 -6.85 13.12 1.69
N GLU A 20 -5.75 12.50 1.24
CA GLU A 20 -4.45 12.56 1.89
C GLU A 20 -3.37 12.86 0.85
N GLY A 21 -3.02 14.15 0.74
CA GLY A 21 -2.01 14.63 -0.20
C GLY A 21 -0.58 14.28 0.21
N ASP A 22 -0.37 13.85 1.45
CA ASP A 22 0.91 13.33 1.93
C ASP A 22 0.93 11.80 1.80
N GLY A 23 1.27 11.28 0.62
CA GLY A 23 1.24 9.83 0.35
C GLY A 23 2.01 8.95 1.34
N TYR A 24 3.06 9.47 2.01
CA TYR A 24 3.78 8.78 3.08
C TYR A 24 2.94 8.56 4.37
N LYS A 25 1.87 9.32 4.58
CA LYS A 25 0.94 9.15 5.71
C LYS A 25 -0.07 8.04 5.50
N THR A 26 -0.29 7.62 4.26
CA THR A 26 -1.19 6.49 3.95
C THR A 26 -0.62 5.16 4.42
N ASP A 27 -1.47 4.16 4.66
CA ASP A 27 -1.00 2.84 5.08
C ASP A 27 -0.07 2.21 4.04
N ARG A 28 -0.41 2.33 2.75
CA ARG A 28 0.47 1.90 1.64
C ARG A 28 1.82 2.61 1.68
N GLY A 29 1.83 3.93 1.89
CA GLY A 29 3.06 4.71 2.00
C GLY A 29 3.93 4.27 3.18
N ARG A 30 3.33 4.07 4.35
CA ARG A 30 4.05 3.59 5.54
C ARG A 30 4.68 2.21 5.31
N ILE A 31 3.92 1.26 4.78
CA ILE A 31 4.40 -0.09 4.46
C ILE A 31 5.51 -0.03 3.41
N PHE A 32 5.36 0.79 2.37
CA PHE A 32 6.38 0.96 1.33
C PHE A 32 7.67 1.60 1.87
N ILE A 33 7.59 2.56 2.78
CA ILE A 33 8.77 3.17 3.39
C ILE A 33 9.53 2.15 4.24
N LEU A 34 8.80 1.39 5.07
CA LEU A 34 9.37 0.40 5.97
C LEU A 34 10.03 -0.76 5.22
N TYR A 35 9.33 -1.33 4.24
CA TYR A 35 9.73 -2.60 3.62
C TYR A 35 10.19 -2.46 2.16
N GLY A 36 10.08 -1.26 1.58
CA GLY A 36 10.36 -1.03 0.17
C GLY A 36 9.23 -1.50 -0.74
N PRO A 37 9.49 -1.62 -2.05
CA PRO A 37 8.53 -2.17 -3.00
C PRO A 37 8.19 -3.62 -2.65
N PRO A 38 6.91 -4.03 -2.77
CA PRO A 38 6.53 -5.43 -2.61
C PRO A 38 7.15 -6.28 -3.72
N THR A 39 7.41 -7.55 -3.40
CA THR A 39 7.84 -8.55 -4.41
C THR A 39 6.76 -8.73 -5.47
N LYS A 40 5.49 -8.75 -5.04
CA LYS A 40 4.34 -8.83 -5.93
C LYS A 40 3.19 -7.96 -5.43
N SER A 41 2.53 -7.26 -6.33
CA SER A 41 1.31 -6.51 -6.03
C SER A 41 0.17 -6.97 -6.95
N ASP A 42 -0.91 -7.50 -6.38
CA ASP A 42 -2.11 -7.92 -7.10
C ASP A 42 -3.27 -6.97 -6.77
N ARG A 43 -3.98 -6.48 -7.79
CA ARG A 43 -5.20 -5.68 -7.62
C ARG A 43 -6.42 -6.48 -8.03
N ILE A 44 -7.39 -6.53 -7.14
CA ILE A 44 -8.61 -7.32 -7.29
C ILE A 44 -9.79 -6.35 -7.34
N PHE A 45 -10.53 -6.41 -8.45
CA PHE A 45 -11.77 -5.67 -8.64
C PHE A 45 -12.89 -6.68 -8.80
N GLN A 46 -13.73 -6.81 -7.78
CA GLN A 46 -14.86 -7.72 -7.77
C GLN A 46 -16.17 -6.90 -7.75
N PRO A 47 -17.16 -7.23 -8.59
CA PRO A 47 -18.49 -6.62 -8.51
C PRO A 47 -19.09 -6.81 -7.12
N GLY A 48 -19.58 -5.73 -6.51
CA GLY A 48 -20.17 -5.76 -5.16
C GLY A 48 -19.17 -5.76 -4.00
N ALA A 49 -17.87 -5.82 -4.25
CA ALA A 49 -16.83 -5.73 -3.21
C ALA A 49 -15.99 -4.44 -3.34
N PRO A 50 -15.36 -3.96 -2.25
CA PRO A 50 -14.41 -2.87 -2.33
C PRO A 50 -13.16 -3.29 -3.13
N PRO A 51 -12.58 -2.38 -3.96
CA PRO A 51 -11.29 -2.61 -4.58
C PRO A 51 -10.25 -3.03 -3.54
N THR A 52 -9.53 -4.10 -3.84
CA THR A 52 -8.55 -4.69 -2.92
C THR A 52 -7.19 -4.75 -3.59
N GLU A 53 -6.14 -4.42 -2.86
CA GLU A 53 -4.75 -4.48 -3.32
C GLU A 53 -3.95 -5.33 -2.33
N VAL A 54 -3.31 -6.39 -2.82
CA VAL A 54 -2.55 -7.34 -2.01
C VAL A 54 -1.08 -7.20 -2.35
N TRP A 55 -0.27 -6.84 -1.35
CA TRP A 55 1.18 -6.73 -1.47
C TRP A 55 1.84 -7.91 -0.78
N SER A 56 2.62 -8.67 -1.53
CA SER A 56 3.37 -9.83 -1.05
C SER A 56 4.85 -9.48 -0.91
N TYR A 57 5.41 -9.76 0.26
CA TYR A 57 6.81 -9.57 0.59
C TYR A 57 7.43 -10.93 0.93
N GLU A 58 8.02 -11.59 -0.07
CA GLU A 58 8.57 -12.94 0.10
C GLU A 58 9.70 -12.98 1.14
N HIS A 59 10.54 -11.95 1.16
CA HIS A 59 11.63 -11.83 2.14
C HIS A 59 11.14 -11.71 3.59
N LEU A 60 9.91 -11.22 3.80
CA LEU A 60 9.28 -11.11 5.12
C LEU A 60 8.38 -12.31 5.43
N LYS A 61 8.10 -13.15 4.43
CA LYS A 61 7.02 -14.15 4.48
C LYS A 61 5.70 -13.54 4.96
N ARG A 62 5.35 -12.35 4.45
CA ARG A 62 4.11 -11.64 4.81
C ARG A 62 3.40 -11.04 3.61
N LYS A 63 2.08 -10.93 3.72
CA LYS A 63 1.21 -10.17 2.82
C LYS A 63 0.52 -9.05 3.58
N PHE A 64 0.31 -7.94 2.90
CA PHE A 64 -0.52 -6.83 3.37
C PHE A 64 -1.69 -6.68 2.41
N VAL A 65 -2.89 -6.71 2.95
CA VAL A 65 -4.14 -6.59 2.20
C VAL A 65 -4.70 -5.21 2.47
N PHE A 66 -4.82 -4.40 1.42
CA PHE A 66 -5.39 -3.06 1.48
C PHE A 66 -6.74 -3.03 0.78
N ILE A 67 -7.69 -2.26 1.31
CA ILE A 67 -9.02 -2.08 0.71
C ILE A 67 -9.35 -0.59 0.55
N ASP A 68 -10.08 -0.23 -0.50
CA ASP A 68 -10.66 1.11 -0.68
C ASP A 68 -12.19 1.04 -0.47
N PRO A 69 -12.66 1.19 0.78
CA PRO A 69 -14.06 0.95 1.12
C PRO A 69 -15.01 1.94 0.45
N ASN A 70 -14.52 3.15 0.16
CA ASN A 70 -15.31 4.24 -0.41
C ASN A 70 -15.13 4.40 -1.93
N LYS A 71 -14.36 3.54 -2.60
CA LYS A 71 -14.03 3.65 -4.03
C LYS A 71 -13.46 5.04 -4.40
N SER A 72 -12.68 5.60 -3.47
CA SER A 72 -12.14 6.96 -3.52
C SER A 72 -10.67 7.01 -3.94
N GLY A 73 -10.04 5.85 -4.12
CA GLY A 73 -8.59 5.68 -4.27
C GLY A 73 -7.83 5.66 -2.94
N THR A 74 -8.53 5.76 -1.79
CA THR A 74 -7.93 5.72 -0.45
C THR A 74 -7.91 4.29 0.08
N PHE A 75 -6.80 3.61 -0.15
CA PHE A 75 -6.58 2.26 0.35
C PHE A 75 -6.07 2.28 1.79
N ILE A 76 -6.78 1.59 2.67
CA ILE A 76 -6.43 1.38 4.07
C ILE A 76 -6.00 -0.06 4.29
N LEU A 77 -5.10 -0.29 5.24
CA LEU A 77 -4.66 -1.64 5.60
C LEU A 77 -5.81 -2.38 6.29
N ASN A 78 -6.27 -3.47 5.68
CA ASN A 78 -7.33 -4.32 6.20
C ASN A 78 -6.75 -5.47 7.02
N GLN A 79 -5.77 -6.19 6.46
CA GLN A 79 -5.22 -7.41 7.05
C GLN A 79 -3.73 -7.54 6.77
N THR A 80 -3.02 -8.19 7.70
CA THR A 80 -1.65 -8.67 7.50
C THR A 80 -1.69 -10.18 7.63
N GLU A 81 -1.19 -10.89 6.62
CA GLU A 81 -1.20 -12.35 6.54
C GLU A 81 0.24 -12.88 6.46
N ASN A 82 0.44 -14.14 6.82
CA ASN A 82 1.71 -14.84 6.57
C ASN A 82 1.67 -15.48 5.16
N LEU A 83 2.83 -15.49 4.48
CA LEU A 83 3.02 -16.14 3.17
C LEU A 83 3.30 -17.64 3.32
#